data_AF-A0A2G5TB53-F1
#
_entry.id   AF-A0A2G5TB53-F1
#
_cell.length_a   1.000
_cell.length_b   1.000
_cell.length_c   1.000
_cell.angle_alpha   90.00
_cell.angle_beta   90.00
_cell.angle_gamma   90.00
#
_symmetry.space_group_name_H-M   'P 1'
#
loop_
_entity.id
_entity.type
_entity.pdbx_description
1 polymer ?
#
loop_
_entity_poly.entity_id
_entity_poly.type
_entity_poly.pdbx_seq_one_letter_code
_entity_poly.pdbx_strand_id
1 'polypeptide(L)'
;MVFIADYDVAHETHIKKANVFGHRYSKGGEEYLKEGKGIISSDGDFWQEHRRFALKTLRDFGLGRNIMEAKIMEEYMFRFEDFKKSHWKNGAIEIHSNTFFDYLVGSIINQLLFSERFKYGDPEFEKLKTSLTQSIENMSIVDAFAPMWLLKSDLMKWRTKVTLAPFDYIFGLVEKKI
;
A
#
# COMPACT_ATOMS: atom_id res chain seq x y z
N MET A 1 22.23 0.68 14.18
CA MET A 1 21.55 0.10 13.00
C MET A 1 22.55 -0.81 12.32
N VAL A 2 22.17 -2.05 12.02
CA VAL A 2 23.05 -3.02 11.32
C VAL A 2 22.54 -3.11 9.89
N PHE A 3 23.42 -2.96 8.92
CA PHE A 3 23.08 -3.08 7.50
C PHE A 3 23.60 -4.41 6.98
N ILE A 4 22.72 -5.17 6.34
CA ILE A 4 23.06 -6.46 5.70
C ILE A 4 23.00 -6.23 4.19
N ALA A 5 24.16 -6.33 3.54
CA ALA A 5 24.31 -6.10 2.10
C ALA A 5 24.65 -7.38 1.31
N ASP A 6 25.15 -8.41 1.99
CA ASP A 6 25.58 -9.66 1.36
C ASP A 6 24.47 -10.72 1.35
N TYR A 7 24.35 -11.46 0.24
CA TYR A 7 23.35 -12.52 0.07
C TYR A 7 23.49 -13.62 1.13
N ASP A 8 24.71 -14.12 1.36
CA ASP A 8 24.93 -15.23 2.29
C ASP A 8 24.48 -14.86 3.71
N VAL A 9 24.80 -13.63 4.14
CA VAL A 9 24.40 -13.09 5.43
C VAL A 9 22.89 -12.85 5.48
N ALA A 10 22.28 -12.34 4.40
CA ALA A 10 20.84 -12.14 4.32
C ALA A 10 20.08 -13.48 4.41
N HIS A 11 20.54 -14.51 3.70
CA HIS A 11 19.96 -15.85 3.75
C HIS A 11 20.15 -16.50 5.14
N GLU A 12 21.32 -16.37 5.75
CA GLU A 12 21.54 -16.89 7.09
C GLU A 12 20.61 -16.22 8.13
N THR A 13 20.50 -14.89 8.09
CA THR A 13 19.71 -14.14 9.08
C THR A 13 18.20 -14.26 8.86
N HIS A 14 17.71 -14.09 7.63
CA HIS A 14 16.26 -14.03 7.35
C HIS A 14 15.62 -15.39 7.08
N ILE A 15 16.40 -16.43 6.74
CA ILE A 15 15.86 -17.78 6.49
C ILE A 15 16.29 -18.74 7.60
N LYS A 16 17.60 -18.96 7.79
CA LYS A 16 18.09 -19.95 8.76
C LYS A 16 17.84 -19.54 10.21
N LYS A 17 17.94 -18.23 10.51
CA LYS A 17 17.75 -17.63 11.84
C LYS A 17 16.50 -16.74 11.91
N ALA A 18 15.49 -17.04 11.10
CA ALA A 18 14.26 -16.23 10.99
C ALA A 18 13.53 -16.03 12.33
N ASN A 19 13.66 -16.97 13.27
CA ASN A 19 13.10 -16.84 14.62
C ASN A 19 13.77 -15.74 15.47
N VAL A 20 15.04 -15.42 15.18
CA VAL A 20 15.80 -14.36 15.88
C VAL A 20 15.62 -13.01 15.18
N PHE A 21 15.62 -12.99 13.84
CA PHE A 21 15.53 -11.77 13.04
C PHE A 21 14.11 -11.44 12.55
N GLY A 22 13.10 -12.22 12.98
CA GLY A 22 11.71 -12.07 12.53
C GLY A 22 10.96 -10.92 13.18
N HIS A 23 11.53 -10.30 14.22
CA HIS A 23 10.95 -9.15 14.90
C HIS A 23 10.90 -7.93 13.99
N ARG A 24 9.80 -7.18 14.09
CA ARG A 24 9.56 -5.98 13.29
C ARG A 24 9.87 -4.70 14.06
N TYR A 25 10.62 -3.82 13.42
CA TYR A 25 10.86 -2.47 13.93
C TYR A 25 9.86 -1.50 13.34
N SER A 26 8.91 -1.03 14.16
CA SER A 26 8.04 0.11 13.86
C SER A 26 8.41 1.27 14.78
N LYS A 27 8.91 2.38 14.22
CA LYS A 27 9.21 3.64 14.93
C LYS A 27 8.94 4.83 14.02
N GLY A 28 8.99 6.03 14.61
CA GLY A 28 8.80 7.29 13.90
C GLY A 28 7.38 7.46 13.37
N GLY A 29 7.27 7.93 12.13
CA GLY A 29 6.03 8.28 11.47
C GLY A 29 5.08 7.09 11.29
N GLU A 30 5.63 5.88 11.09
CA GLU A 30 4.80 4.68 10.97
C GLU A 30 4.11 4.33 12.30
N GLU A 31 4.85 4.40 13.41
CA GLU A 31 4.30 4.20 14.74
C GLU A 31 3.33 5.32 15.14
N TYR A 32 3.62 6.56 14.74
CA TYR A 32 2.72 7.69 14.94
C TYR A 32 1.39 7.50 14.20
N LEU A 33 1.43 6.97 12.99
CA LEU A 33 0.27 6.82 12.12
C LEU A 33 -0.58 5.60 12.48
N LYS A 34 0.06 4.46 12.73
CA LYS A 34 -0.62 3.17 12.88
C LYS A 34 -0.67 2.67 14.31
N GLU A 35 0.07 3.28 15.23
CA GLU A 35 0.09 2.92 16.66
C GLU A 35 0.34 1.42 16.89
N GLY A 36 1.31 0.84 16.16
CA GLY A 36 1.62 -0.58 16.22
C GLY A 36 0.53 -1.51 15.66
N LYS A 37 -0.45 -1.01 14.90
CA LYS A 37 -1.55 -1.81 14.31
C LYS A 37 -1.28 -2.16 12.84
N GLY A 38 -2.01 -3.15 12.36
CA GLY A 38 -1.95 -3.63 10.97
C GLY A 38 -0.75 -4.51 10.67
N ILE A 39 -0.72 -5.14 9.49
CA ILE A 39 0.23 -6.22 9.16
C ILE A 39 1.66 -5.71 8.93
N ILE A 40 1.82 -4.44 8.55
CA ILE A 40 3.13 -3.88 8.22
C ILE A 40 3.87 -3.43 9.49
N SER A 41 3.15 -2.73 10.39
CA SER A 41 3.73 -1.98 11.52
C SER A 41 3.63 -2.68 12.87
N SER A 42 2.86 -3.77 12.98
CA SER A 42 2.79 -4.56 14.21
C SER A 42 3.93 -5.56 14.33
N ASP A 43 4.18 -6.03 15.56
CA ASP A 43 5.10 -7.11 15.87
C ASP A 43 4.46 -8.14 16.82
N GLY A 44 5.10 -9.29 17.03
CA GLY A 44 4.69 -10.29 18.01
C GLY A 44 3.37 -10.99 17.65
N ASP A 45 2.60 -11.38 18.67
CA ASP A 45 1.38 -12.17 18.50
C ASP A 45 0.31 -11.44 17.67
N PHE A 46 0.18 -10.13 17.86
CA PHE A 46 -0.76 -9.29 17.11
C PHE A 46 -0.46 -9.33 15.61
N TRP A 47 0.82 -9.20 15.23
CA TRP A 47 1.25 -9.34 13.84
C TRP A 47 0.94 -10.72 13.28
N GLN A 48 1.23 -11.77 14.05
CA GLN A 48 0.98 -13.14 13.61
C GLN A 48 -0.51 -13.40 13.37
N GLU A 49 -1.39 -12.94 14.25
CA GLU A 49 -2.83 -13.07 14.11
C GLU A 49 -3.36 -12.33 12.87
N HIS A 50 -3.00 -11.05 12.71
CA HIS A 50 -3.42 -10.25 11.56
C HIS A 50 -2.89 -10.82 10.24
N ARG A 51 -1.65 -11.32 10.21
CA ARG A 51 -1.08 -12.00 9.05
C ARG A 51 -1.83 -13.28 8.72
N ARG A 52 -2.14 -14.12 9.72
CA ARG A 52 -2.91 -15.36 9.52
C ARG A 52 -4.31 -15.04 8.99
N PHE A 53 -4.98 -14.06 9.57
CA PHE A 53 -6.28 -13.59 9.12
C PHE A 53 -6.24 -13.14 7.66
N ALA A 54 -5.36 -12.19 7.31
CA ALA A 54 -5.30 -11.65 5.96
C ALA A 54 -4.92 -12.71 4.91
N LEU A 55 -3.96 -13.60 5.21
CA LEU A 55 -3.61 -14.68 4.28
C LEU A 55 -4.77 -15.65 4.07
N LYS A 56 -5.53 -15.96 5.13
CA LYS A 56 -6.74 -16.78 5.00
C LYS A 56 -7.78 -16.09 4.13
N THR A 57 -8.12 -14.84 4.45
CA THR A 57 -9.10 -14.05 3.69
C THR A 57 -8.70 -13.91 2.21
N LEU A 58 -7.44 -13.62 1.91
CA LEU A 58 -6.96 -13.53 0.53
C LEU A 58 -7.07 -14.86 -0.22
N ARG A 59 -6.78 -15.99 0.44
CA ARG A 59 -6.98 -17.33 -0.15
C ARG A 59 -8.45 -17.63 -0.40
N ASP A 60 -9.34 -17.21 0.50
CA ASP A 60 -10.78 -17.35 0.35
C ASP A 60 -11.30 -16.50 -0.82
N PHE A 61 -10.69 -15.33 -1.07
CA PHE A 61 -10.92 -14.52 -2.28
C PHE A 61 -10.25 -15.08 -3.56
N GLY A 62 -9.53 -16.19 -3.47
CA GLY A 62 -8.95 -16.89 -4.61
C GLY A 62 -7.46 -16.66 -4.85
N LEU A 63 -6.73 -16.00 -3.94
CA LEU A 63 -5.28 -15.84 -4.05
C LEU A 63 -4.60 -17.21 -4.24
N GLY A 64 -3.82 -17.33 -5.32
CA GLY A 64 -3.14 -18.57 -5.70
C GLY A 64 -4.03 -19.62 -6.37
N ARG A 65 -5.24 -19.25 -6.81
CA ARG A 65 -6.18 -20.11 -7.56
C ARG A 65 -6.59 -19.44 -8.87
N ASN A 66 -7.09 -20.24 -9.82
CA ASN A 66 -7.54 -19.77 -11.15
C ASN A 66 -8.64 -18.69 -11.08
N ILE A 67 -9.40 -18.62 -9.98
CA ILE A 67 -10.43 -17.58 -9.80
C ILE A 67 -9.80 -16.18 -9.73
N MET A 68 -8.62 -16.03 -9.10
CA MET A 68 -7.92 -14.75 -9.08
C MET A 68 -7.38 -14.39 -10.46
N GLU A 69 -6.85 -15.35 -11.19
CA GLU A 69 -6.41 -15.16 -12.58
C GLU A 69 -7.58 -14.67 -13.46
N ALA A 70 -8.74 -15.30 -13.35
CA ALA A 70 -9.94 -14.89 -14.08
C ALA A 70 -10.34 -13.44 -13.77
N LYS A 71 -10.29 -13.02 -12.49
CA LYS A 71 -10.56 -11.64 -12.08
C LYS A 71 -9.54 -10.64 -12.66
N ILE A 72 -8.26 -11.00 -12.65
CA ILE A 72 -7.19 -10.17 -13.24
C ILE A 72 -7.43 -10.01 -14.74
N MET A 73 -7.75 -11.10 -15.44
CA MET A 73 -8.01 -11.07 -16.89
C MET A 73 -9.29 -10.31 -17.24
N GLU A 74 -10.34 -10.42 -16.42
CA GLU A 74 -11.57 -9.64 -16.57
C GLU A 74 -11.27 -8.13 -16.46
N GLU A 75 -10.55 -7.71 -15.41
CA GLU A 75 -10.20 -6.30 -15.23
C GLU A 75 -9.24 -5.83 -16.34
N TYR A 76 -8.31 -6.67 -16.79
CA TYR A 76 -7.43 -6.36 -17.92
C TYR A 76 -8.21 -6.10 -19.21
N MET A 77 -9.18 -6.97 -19.55
CA MET A 77 -10.02 -6.80 -20.73
C MET A 77 -10.88 -5.54 -20.62
N PHE A 78 -11.53 -5.34 -19.47
CA PHE A 78 -12.29 -4.12 -19.18
C PHE A 78 -11.42 -2.86 -19.35
N ARG A 79 -10.21 -2.88 -18.79
CA ARG A 79 -9.24 -1.79 -18.87
C ARG A 79 -8.87 -1.45 -20.30
N PHE A 80 -8.59 -2.47 -21.10
CA PHE A 80 -8.26 -2.30 -22.52
C PHE A 80 -9.41 -1.62 -23.26
N GLU A 81 -10.65 -2.05 -23.04
CA GLU A 81 -11.83 -1.43 -23.63
C GLU A 81 -12.06 0.00 -23.15
N ASP A 82 -11.85 0.29 -21.87
CA ASP A 82 -12.02 1.62 -21.28
C ASP A 82 -11.04 2.63 -21.91
N PHE A 83 -9.76 2.27 -22.00
CA PHE A 83 -8.74 3.11 -22.63
C PHE A 83 -8.89 3.20 -24.15
N LYS A 84 -9.40 2.15 -24.82
CA LYS A 84 -9.68 2.20 -26.26
C LYS A 84 -10.70 3.30 -26.59
N LYS A 85 -11.66 3.59 -25.70
CA LYS A 85 -12.68 4.63 -25.94
C LYS A 85 -12.11 6.04 -25.98
N SER A 86 -11.07 6.33 -25.19
CA SER A 86 -10.51 7.67 -25.02
C SER A 86 -9.13 7.88 -25.67
N HIS A 87 -8.36 6.82 -25.91
CA HIS A 87 -6.95 6.89 -26.33
C HIS A 87 -6.63 6.11 -27.61
N TRP A 88 -7.63 5.76 -28.41
CA TRP A 88 -7.40 5.15 -29.71
C TRP A 88 -6.88 6.17 -30.73
N LYS A 89 -5.64 5.99 -31.19
CA LYS A 89 -4.97 6.81 -32.19
C LYS A 89 -4.16 5.92 -33.13
N ASN A 90 -4.20 6.24 -34.43
CA ASN A 90 -3.39 5.55 -35.45
C ASN A 90 -3.52 4.00 -35.46
N GLY A 91 -4.67 3.46 -35.08
CA GLY A 91 -4.88 2.00 -35.03
C GLY A 91 -4.34 1.31 -33.77
N ALA A 92 -3.90 2.06 -32.76
CA ALA A 92 -3.43 1.55 -31.48
C ALA A 92 -3.95 2.39 -30.30
N ILE A 93 -3.76 1.88 -29.08
CA ILE A 93 -4.01 2.65 -27.85
C ILE A 93 -2.71 3.36 -27.50
N GLU A 94 -2.70 4.69 -27.50
CA GLU A 94 -1.54 5.52 -27.16
C GLU A 94 -1.68 6.07 -25.72
N ILE A 95 -1.05 5.40 -24.76
CA ILE A 95 -1.10 5.74 -23.33
C ILE A 95 0.25 5.50 -22.65
N HIS A 96 0.48 6.20 -21.54
CA HIS A 96 1.57 5.84 -20.63
C HIS A 96 1.24 4.52 -19.95
N SER A 97 2.19 3.57 -19.99
CA SER A 97 2.03 2.24 -19.40
C SER A 97 1.76 2.30 -17.88
N ASN A 98 2.41 3.24 -17.17
CA ASN A 98 2.19 3.44 -15.74
C ASN A 98 0.72 3.70 -15.44
N THR A 99 0.06 4.60 -16.18
CA THR A 99 -1.36 4.90 -16.00
C THR A 99 -2.23 3.66 -16.22
N PHE A 100 -1.92 2.83 -17.22
CA PHE A 100 -2.65 1.58 -17.43
C PHE A 100 -2.56 0.65 -16.22
N PHE A 101 -1.34 0.40 -15.73
CA PHE A 101 -1.09 -0.53 -14.63
C PHE A 101 -1.57 0.00 -13.27
N ASP A 102 -1.45 1.31 -13.02
CA ASP A 102 -1.91 1.93 -11.78
C ASP A 102 -3.40 1.67 -11.57
N TYR A 103 -4.21 1.97 -12.59
CA TYR A 103 -5.64 1.74 -12.49
C TYR A 103 -6.00 0.24 -12.51
N LEU A 104 -5.29 -0.60 -13.27
CA LEU A 104 -5.51 -2.04 -13.30
C LEU A 104 -5.30 -2.66 -11.91
N VAL A 105 -4.14 -2.40 -11.30
CA VAL A 105 -3.80 -2.91 -9.96
C VAL A 105 -4.74 -2.32 -8.90
N GLY A 106 -4.99 -1.01 -8.96
CA GLY A 106 -5.89 -0.32 -8.06
C GLY A 106 -7.31 -0.89 -8.09
N SER A 107 -7.87 -1.11 -9.29
CA SER A 107 -9.18 -1.75 -9.46
C SER A 107 -9.21 -3.19 -8.96
N ILE A 108 -8.18 -4.01 -9.22
CA ILE A 108 -8.15 -5.40 -8.73
C ILE A 108 -8.21 -5.40 -7.20
N ILE A 109 -7.40 -4.59 -6.53
CA ILE A 109 -7.39 -4.48 -5.06
C ILE A 109 -8.74 -3.97 -4.56
N ASN A 110 -9.28 -2.91 -5.17
CA ASN A 110 -10.53 -2.29 -4.74
C ASN A 110 -11.76 -3.20 -5.00
N GLN A 111 -11.73 -4.01 -6.06
CA GLN A 111 -12.74 -5.04 -6.32
C GLN A 111 -12.68 -6.15 -5.27
N LEU A 112 -11.48 -6.55 -4.83
CA LEU A 112 -11.33 -7.56 -3.79
C LEU A 112 -11.82 -7.06 -2.42
N LEU A 113 -11.61 -5.78 -2.11
CA LEU A 113 -11.95 -5.21 -0.80
C LEU A 113 -13.39 -4.66 -0.73
N PHE A 114 -13.84 -3.98 -1.77
CA PHE A 114 -15.09 -3.21 -1.78
C PHE A 114 -16.01 -3.56 -2.96
N SER A 115 -15.63 -4.53 -3.81
CA SER A 115 -16.37 -4.89 -5.04
C SER A 115 -16.58 -3.72 -6.01
N GLU A 116 -15.70 -2.73 -5.97
CA GLU A 116 -15.76 -1.52 -6.79
C GLU A 116 -14.53 -1.40 -7.71
N ARG A 117 -14.70 -0.80 -8.89
CA ARG A 117 -13.63 -0.57 -9.87
C ARG A 117 -13.49 0.90 -10.21
N PHE A 118 -12.27 1.33 -10.49
CA PHE A 118 -11.98 2.70 -10.93
C PHE A 118 -11.99 2.79 -12.45
N LYS A 119 -12.71 3.79 -12.98
CA LYS A 119 -12.72 4.11 -14.42
C LYS A 119 -11.60 5.07 -14.75
N TYR A 120 -11.17 5.11 -16.01
CA TYR A 120 -10.20 6.12 -16.41
C TYR A 120 -10.74 7.54 -16.19
N GLY A 121 -9.92 8.40 -15.58
CA GLY A 121 -10.28 9.77 -15.24
C GLY A 121 -11.13 9.89 -13.99
N ASP A 122 -11.22 8.84 -13.17
CA ASP A 122 -11.89 8.89 -11.87
C ASP A 122 -11.15 9.86 -10.93
N PRO A 123 -11.79 10.97 -10.52
CA PRO A 123 -11.14 11.96 -9.66
C PRO A 123 -10.81 11.41 -8.28
N GLU A 124 -11.54 10.41 -7.77
CA GLU A 124 -11.23 9.76 -6.50
C GLU A 124 -9.93 8.95 -6.61
N PHE A 125 -9.76 8.21 -7.71
CA PHE A 125 -8.54 7.44 -7.95
C PHE A 125 -7.31 8.33 -8.10
N GLU A 126 -7.41 9.39 -8.91
CA GLU A 126 -6.28 10.32 -9.12
C GLU A 126 -5.91 11.04 -7.81
N LYS A 127 -6.91 11.40 -7.01
CA LYS A 127 -6.65 11.99 -5.69
C LYS A 127 -6.02 10.99 -4.74
N LEU A 128 -6.51 9.74 -4.69
CA LEU A 128 -5.93 8.67 -3.89
C LEU A 128 -4.45 8.44 -4.25
N LYS A 129 -4.17 8.28 -5.54
CA LYS A 129 -2.81 8.10 -6.07
C LYS A 129 -1.91 9.27 -5.72
N THR A 130 -2.37 10.50 -5.97
CA THR A 130 -1.60 11.73 -5.69
C THR A 130 -1.33 11.87 -4.19
N SER A 131 -2.33 11.61 -3.34
CA SER A 131 -2.16 11.65 -1.88
C SER A 131 -1.16 10.58 -1.41
N LEU A 132 -1.20 9.37 -1.95
CA LEU A 132 -0.24 8.32 -1.59
C LEU A 132 1.19 8.70 -2.01
N THR A 133 1.37 9.23 -3.23
CA THR A 133 2.69 9.71 -3.71
C THR A 133 3.21 10.83 -2.81
N GLN A 134 2.39 11.84 -2.52
CA GLN A 134 2.76 12.94 -1.63
C GLN A 134 3.11 12.46 -0.22
N SER A 135 2.39 11.47 0.32
CA SER A 135 2.71 10.86 1.61
C SER A 135 4.12 10.25 1.63
N ILE A 136 4.51 9.59 0.54
CA ILE A 136 5.84 8.96 0.43
C ILE A 136 6.91 10.04 0.25
N GLU A 137 6.68 11.03 -0.61
CA GLU A 137 7.64 12.10 -0.91
C GLU A 137 7.87 13.04 0.28
N ASN A 138 6.82 13.34 1.05
CA ASN A 138 6.92 14.22 2.22
C ASN A 138 7.60 13.56 3.42
N MET A 139 7.72 12.22 3.42
CA MET A 139 8.33 11.49 4.52
C MET A 139 9.85 11.61 4.46
N SER A 140 10.44 12.29 5.45
CA SER A 140 11.88 12.40 5.61
C SER A 140 12.45 11.33 6.54
N ILE A 141 13.78 11.15 6.53
CA ILE A 141 14.54 10.41 7.55
C ILE A 141 14.19 10.89 8.96
N VAL A 142 13.95 12.20 9.15
CA VAL A 142 13.51 12.73 10.44
C VAL A 142 12.18 12.12 10.85
N ASP A 143 11.21 12.05 9.94
CA ASP A 143 9.89 11.50 10.23
C ASP A 143 9.97 9.99 10.46
N ALA A 144 10.82 9.27 9.71
CA ALA A 144 11.01 7.83 9.86
C ALA A 144 11.70 7.40 11.17
N PHE A 145 12.65 8.19 11.68
CA PHE A 145 13.50 7.77 12.81
C PHE A 145 13.37 8.63 14.07
N ALA A 146 12.65 9.76 14.03
CA ALA A 146 12.45 10.58 15.22
C ALA A 146 11.72 9.81 16.33
N PRO A 147 12.11 10.02 17.60
CA PRO A 147 11.41 9.40 18.71
C PRO A 147 10.01 10.00 18.87
N MET A 148 9.09 9.19 19.40
CA MET A 148 7.66 9.56 19.50
C MET A 148 7.41 10.83 20.32
N TRP A 149 8.18 11.08 21.37
CA TRP A 149 8.06 12.30 22.18
C TRP A 149 8.35 13.56 21.35
N LEU A 150 9.27 13.47 20.39
CA LEU A 150 9.62 14.58 19.51
C LEU A 150 8.53 14.81 18.46
N LEU A 151 8.06 13.74 17.82
CA LEU A 151 6.97 13.83 16.83
C LEU A 151 5.64 14.33 17.44
N LYS A 152 5.35 13.98 18.70
CA LYS A 152 4.17 14.44 19.43
C LYS A 152 4.33 15.81 20.10
N SER A 153 5.53 16.39 20.07
CA SER A 153 5.80 17.70 20.70
C SER A 153 5.15 18.86 19.93
N ASP A 154 4.84 19.94 20.65
CA ASP A 154 4.28 21.17 20.04
C ASP A 154 5.18 21.77 18.96
N LEU A 155 6.50 21.59 19.09
CA LEU A 155 7.49 22.07 18.13
C LEU A 155 7.36 21.40 16.76
N MET A 156 7.01 20.11 16.72
CA MET A 156 6.96 19.31 15.49
C MET A 156 5.54 19.17 14.92
N LYS A 157 4.52 19.69 15.62
CA LYS A 157 3.11 19.65 15.17
C LYS A 157 2.90 20.22 13.77
N TRP A 158 3.58 21.32 13.43
CA TRP A 158 3.47 21.92 12.11
C TRP A 158 3.94 20.94 11.02
N ARG A 159 5.01 20.20 11.28
CA ARG A 159 5.61 19.26 10.34
C ARG A 159 4.78 17.99 10.23
N THR A 160 4.42 17.38 11.34
CA THR A 160 3.60 16.15 11.34
C THR A 160 2.26 16.37 10.65
N LYS A 161 1.65 17.56 10.84
CA LYS A 161 0.42 17.94 10.13
C LYS A 161 0.63 18.01 8.61
N VAL A 162 1.73 18.58 8.12
CA VAL A 162 2.00 18.67 6.68
C VAL A 162 2.35 17.31 6.08
N THR A 163 3.22 16.54 6.75
CA THR A 163 3.67 15.24 6.26
C THR A 163 2.53 14.21 6.24
N LEU A 164 1.61 14.27 7.22
CA LEU A 164 0.53 13.29 7.35
C LEU A 164 -0.80 13.73 6.74
N ALA A 165 -0.95 15.00 6.33
CA ALA A 165 -2.17 15.50 5.69
C ALA A 165 -2.71 14.61 4.55
N PRO A 166 -1.89 13.99 3.68
CA PRO A 166 -2.44 13.13 2.64
C PRO A 166 -3.03 11.81 3.19
N PHE A 167 -2.58 11.34 4.36
CA PHE A 167 -3.19 10.18 5.04
C PHE A 167 -4.58 10.49 5.58
N ASP A 168 -4.87 11.72 5.99
CA ASP A 168 -6.21 12.11 6.47
C ASP A 168 -7.28 11.85 5.40
N TYR A 169 -6.97 12.14 4.13
CA TYR A 169 -7.87 11.83 3.02
C TYR A 169 -8.07 10.32 2.84
N ILE A 170 -6.99 9.53 2.92
CA ILE A 170 -7.03 8.07 2.77
C ILE A 170 -7.88 7.46 3.89
N PHE A 171 -7.68 7.86 5.14
CA PHE A 171 -8.49 7.38 6.26
C PHE A 171 -9.96 7.77 6.11
N GLY A 172 -10.24 9.00 5.67
CA GLY A 172 -11.61 9.44 5.39
C GLY A 172 -12.31 8.65 4.27
N LEU A 173 -11.59 8.02 3.35
CA LEU A 173 -12.19 7.12 2.36
C LEU A 173 -12.59 5.78 2.98
N VAL A 174 -11.77 5.25 3.89
CA VAL A 174 -12.06 3.99 4.59
C VAL A 174 -13.30 4.15 5.47
N GLU A 175 -13.41 5.25 6.20
CA GLU A 175 -14.57 5.54 7.06
C GLU A 175 -15.88 5.74 6.28
N LYS A 176 -15.82 6.17 5.01
CA LYS A 176 -17.01 6.34 4.17
C LYS A 176 -17.54 5.04 3.56
N LYS A 177 -16.69 4.03 3.41
CA LYS A 177 -17.03 2.75 2.74
C LYS A 177 -17.32 1.61 3.73
N ILE A 178 -17.12 1.83 5.03
CA ILE A 178 -17.55 0.95 6.13
C ILE A 178 -18.90 1.44 6.65
#